data_AF-A0A1I7JZW9-F1
#
_entry.id   AF-A0A1I7JZW9-F1
#
_cell.length_a   1.000
_cell.length_b   1.000
_cell.length_c   1.000
_cell.angle_alpha   90.00
_cell.angle_beta   90.00
_cell.angle_gamma   90.00
#
_symmetry.space_group_name_H-M   'P 1'
#
loop_
_entity.id
_entity.type
_entity.pdbx_description
1 polymer ?
#
loop_
_entity_poly.entity_id
_entity_poly.type
_entity_poly.pdbx_seq_one_letter_code
_entity_poly.pdbx_strand_id
1 'polypeptide(L)' 'DIRYTEGMKDLYSHRKETIERIFGTAKENHGFRYTQMYGKARMEMKVALTFACMNLKKLARIKNEWRLEMA' A
#
# COMPACT_ATOMS: atom_id res chain seq x y z
N ASP A 1 19.64 -13.36 2.25
CA ASP A 1 18.19 -13.17 2.39
C ASP A 1 17.94 -12.19 3.52
N ILE A 2 17.45 -10.97 3.22
CA ILE A 2 17.24 -9.89 4.19
C ILE A 2 16.25 -10.27 5.31
N ARG A 3 15.47 -11.34 5.11
CA ARG A 3 14.48 -11.84 6.06
C ARG A 3 15.11 -12.49 7.30
N TYR A 4 16.38 -12.86 7.22
CA TYR A 4 17.08 -13.59 8.29
C TYR A 4 18.21 -12.77 8.93
N THR A 5 18.41 -11.52 8.51
CA THR A 5 19.38 -10.64 9.16
C THR A 5 18.82 -10.03 10.44
N GLU A 6 19.68 -9.86 11.43
CA GLU A 6 19.35 -9.27 12.73
C GLU A 6 18.71 -7.88 12.56
N GLY A 7 17.64 -7.60 13.32
CA GLY A 7 16.80 -6.40 13.17
C GLY A 7 15.85 -6.39 11.96
N MET A 8 16.24 -6.97 10.82
CA MET A 8 15.38 -7.03 9.63
C MET A 8 14.34 -8.13 9.70
N LYS A 9 14.61 -9.23 10.41
CA LYS A 9 13.64 -10.32 10.60
C LYS A 9 12.32 -9.83 11.18
N ASP A 10 12.38 -8.99 12.22
CA ASP A 10 11.20 -8.45 12.90
C ASP A 10 10.48 -7.44 12.01
N LEU A 11 11.21 -6.51 11.40
CA LEU A 11 10.65 -5.56 10.43
C LEU A 11 9.96 -6.28 9.26
N TYR A 12 10.59 -7.33 8.74
CA TYR A 12 10.06 -8.11 7.63
C TYR A 12 8.81 -8.89 8.03
N SER A 13 8.68 -9.30 9.29
CA SER A 13 7.48 -9.98 9.79
C SER A 13 6.20 -9.13 9.66
N HIS A 14 6.32 -7.80 9.74
CA HIS A 14 5.22 -6.84 9.57
C HIS A 14 4.81 -6.62 8.11
N ARG A 15 5.54 -7.17 7.13
CA ARG A 15 5.21 -7.05 5.70
C ARG A 15 3.81 -7.58 5.38
N LYS A 16 3.40 -8.67 6.03
CA LYS A 16 2.09 -9.30 5.86
C LYS A 16 0.94 -8.35 6.23
N GLU A 17 1.12 -7.60 7.31
CA GLU A 17 0.12 -6.68 7.87
C GLU A 17 0.04 -5.36 7.13
N THR A 18 1.12 -4.95 6.48
CA THR A 18 1.25 -3.64 5.84
C THR A 18 1.19 -3.78 4.32
N ILE A 19 2.27 -4.28 3.73
CA ILE A 19 2.50 -4.37 2.30
C ILE A 19 1.52 -5.36 1.65
N GLU A 20 1.50 -6.62 2.10
CA GLU A 20 0.70 -7.66 1.45
C GLU A 20 -0.80 -7.38 1.54
N ARG A 21 -1.26 -6.83 2.68
CA ARG A 21 -2.65 -6.41 2.85
C ARG A 21 -3.04 -5.28 1.90
N ILE A 22 -2.18 -4.27 1.72
CA ILE A 22 -2.41 -3.17 0.77
C ILE A 22 -2.47 -3.70 -0.67
N PHE A 23 -1.57 -4.63 -1.04
CA PHE A 23 -1.60 -5.27 -2.35
C PHE A 23 -2.87 -6.11 -2.55
N GLY A 24 -3.34 -6.82 -1.52
CA GLY A 24 -4.62 -7.52 -1.55
C GLY A 24 -5.79 -6.57 -1.81
N THR A 25 -5.88 -5.47 -1.06
CA THR A 25 -6.90 -4.43 -1.28
C THR A 25 -6.84 -3.88 -2.71
N ALA A 26 -5.65 -3.61 -3.24
CA ALA A 26 -5.51 -3.08 -4.59
C ALA A 26 -5.92 -4.09 -5.67
N LYS A 27 -5.70 -5.39 -5.44
CA LYS A 27 -6.20 -6.45 -6.32
C LYS A 27 -7.73 -6.50 -6.33
N GLU A 28 -8.38 -6.54 -5.17
CA GLU A 28 -9.84 -6.64 -5.08
C GLU A 28 -10.55 -5.36 -5.49
N ASN A 29 -10.15 -4.22 -4.93
CA ASN A 29 -10.92 -2.98 -5.01
C ASN A 29 -10.51 -2.08 -6.17
N HIS A 30 -9.31 -2.28 -6.74
CA HIS A 30 -8.79 -1.45 -7.84
C HIS A 30 -8.49 -2.26 -9.12
N GLY A 31 -8.88 -3.54 -9.13
CA GLY A 31 -8.86 -4.39 -10.31
C GLY A 31 -7.45 -4.76 -10.77
N PHE A 32 -6.50 -4.91 -9.85
CA PHE A 32 -5.13 -5.37 -10.15
C PHE A 32 -4.96 -6.89 -10.16
N ARG A 33 -6.05 -7.67 -10.10
CA ARG A 33 -5.98 -9.12 -10.41
C ARG A 33 -5.54 -9.37 -11.86
N TYR A 34 -5.89 -8.47 -12.76
CA TYR A 34 -5.55 -8.54 -14.18
C TYR A 34 -5.04 -7.19 -14.69
N THR A 35 -4.31 -7.21 -15.80
CA THR A 35 -3.89 -6.00 -16.52
C THR A 35 -5.07 -5.42 -17.28
N GLN A 36 -5.58 -4.27 -16.81
CA GLN A 36 -6.77 -3.61 -17.38
C GLN A 36 -6.45 -2.63 -18.50
N MET A 37 -5.17 -2.36 -18.77
CA MET A 37 -4.71 -1.43 -19.80
C MET A 37 -3.65 -2.08 -20.66
N TYR A 38 -3.64 -1.73 -21.95
CA TYR A 38 -2.60 -2.17 -22.88
C TYR A 38 -1.33 -1.34 -22.72
N GLY A 39 -0.19 -2.04 -22.68
CA GLY A 39 1.13 -1.43 -22.59
C GLY A 39 1.58 -1.13 -21.17
N LYS A 40 2.89 -1.30 -20.95
CA LYS A 40 3.53 -1.13 -19.64
C LYS A 40 3.34 0.28 -19.07
N ALA A 41 3.57 1.32 -19.88
CA ALA A 41 3.49 2.71 -19.42
C ALA A 41 2.10 3.09 -18.86
N ARG A 42 1.02 2.62 -19.48
CA ARG A 42 -0.35 2.90 -19.00
C ARG A 42 -0.65 2.15 -17.70
N MET A 43 -0.23 0.90 -17.61
CA MET A 43 -0.35 0.13 -16.36
C MET A 43 0.48 0.73 -15.23
N GLU A 44 1.70 1.18 -15.49
CA GLU A 44 2.55 1.88 -14.51
C GLU A 44 1.87 3.14 -13.99
N MET A 45 1.31 3.96 -14.88
CA MET A 45 0.55 5.15 -14.49
C MET A 45 -0.67 4.81 -13.62
N LYS A 46 -1.44 3.78 -13.99
CA LYS A 46 -2.61 3.33 -13.20
C LYS A 46 -2.18 2.88 -11.80
N VAL A 47 -1.12 2.09 -11.71
CA VAL A 47 -0.56 1.58 -10.45
C VAL A 47 -0.08 2.74 -9.57
N ALA A 48 0.74 3.64 -10.12
CA ALA A 48 1.28 4.78 -9.40
C ALA A 48 0.18 5.68 -8.84
N LEU A 49 -0.80 6.04 -9.66
CA LEU A 49 -1.93 6.88 -9.25
C LEU A 49 -2.76 6.21 -8.16
N THR A 50 -3.04 4.91 -8.30
CA THR A 50 -3.84 4.16 -7.32
C THR A 50 -3.16 4.15 -5.95
N PHE A 51 -1.87 3.78 -5.88
CA PHE A 51 -1.15 3.74 -4.61
C PHE A 51 -0.91 5.14 -4.03
N ALA A 52 -0.69 6.15 -4.86
CA ALA A 52 -0.63 7.54 -4.39
C ALA A 52 -1.92 7.95 -3.69
N CYS A 53 -3.09 7.69 -4.30
CA CYS A 53 -4.39 7.98 -3.70
C CYS A 53 -4.65 7.18 -2.42
N MET A 54 -4.28 5.89 -2.38
CA MET A 54 -4.40 5.06 -1.17
C MET A 54 -3.56 5.63 -0.01
N ASN A 55 -2.34 6.08 -0.30
CA ASN A 55 -1.45 6.70 0.68
C ASN A 55 -2.00 8.05 1.16
N LEU A 56 -2.49 8.90 0.26
CA LEU A 56 -3.13 10.17 0.62
C LEU A 56 -4.34 9.95 1.54
N LYS A 57 -5.18 8.94 1.24
CA LYS A 57 -6.30 8.56 2.11
C LYS A 57 -5.83 8.15 3.51
N LYS A 58 -4.74 7.37 3.59
CA LYS A 58 -4.15 6.96 4.87
C LYS A 58 -3.65 8.18 5.67
N LEU A 59 -2.95 9.11 5.02
CA LEU A 59 -2.47 10.34 5.66
C LEU A 59 -3.61 11.21 6.18
N ALA A 60 -4.68 11.38 5.40
CA ALA A 60 -5.85 12.13 5.83
C ALA A 60 -6.52 11.51 7.07
N ARG A 61 -6.58 10.18 7.14
CA ARG A 61 -7.11 9.47 8.33
C ARG A 61 -6.24 9.71 9.56
N ILE A 62 -4.92 9.55 9.44
CA ILE A 62 -3.98 9.80 10.53
C ILE A 62 -4.12 11.24 11.05
N LYS A 63 -4.18 12.22 10.13
CA LYS A 63 -4.38 13.63 10.50
C LYS A 63 -5.68 13.85 11.25
N ASN A 64 -6.76 13.17 10.86
CA ASN A 64 -8.05 13.27 11.54
C ASN A 64 -8.03 12.62 12.92
N GLU A 65 -7.40 11.45 13.05
CA GLU A 65 -7.22 10.75 14.32
C GLU A 65 -6.43 11.63 15.30
N TRP A 66 -5.30 12.21 14.88
CA TRP A 66 -4.54 13.17 15.70
C TRP A 66 -5.34 14.41 16.09
N ARG A 67 -6.21 14.91 15.21
CA ARG A 67 -7.06 16.05 15.54
C ARG A 67 -8.05 15.72 16.65
N LEU A 68 -8.60 14.50 16.66
CA LEU A 68 -9.53 14.03 17.67
C LEU A 68 -8.84 13.73 19.00
N GLU A 69 -7.61 13.21 18.99
CA GLU A 69 -6.83 12.97 20.22
C GLU A 69 -6.43 14.26 20.94
N MET A 70 -6.27 15.35 20.19
CA MET A 70 -5.86 16.66 20.71
C MET A 70 -7.03 17.56 21.11
N ALA A 71 -8.28 17.13 20.87
CA ALA A 71 -9.51 17.88 21.16
C ALA A 71 -10.20 17.32 22.40
#